data_AF-A0A949NQP9-F1
#
_entry.id   AF-A0A949NQP9-F1
#
_cell.length_a   1.000
_cell.length_b   1.000
_cell.length_c   1.000
_cell.angle_alpha   90.00
_cell.angle_beta   90.00
_cell.angle_gamma   90.00
#
_symmetry.space_group_name_H-M   'P 1'
#
loop_
_entity.id
_entity.type
_entity.pdbx_description
1 polymer ?
#
loop_
_entity_poly.entity_id
_entity_poly.type
_entity_poly.pdbx_seq_one_letter_code
_entity_poly.pdbx_strand_id
1 'polypeptide(L)'
;MARDDFPGSVRDILAKRVGMRCSNPSCQQPTTGPRSTSSAIINIGVAAHITAASSGGPRYNFQLSPTERQSAQNGIWLCQNCAKLIDNDELFFTVELLNRWKESAEGKALKAVKGKTQMELPVTPANIELFHRKVSITLERHDYLLEVRLINKSKVVLGQHYVELVMPSRVLKNPECHRLYISDRSTRETAFFRVASQSDYPEDVIYPGDPKVVITVNYFITNDIYMSRGTLLDTPVKATLYIQGHDPITDERPLKELQNF
;
A
#
# COMPACT_ATOMS: atom_id res chain seq x y z
N MET A 1 6.59 36.92 35.37
CA MET A 1 7.14 35.68 35.95
C MET A 1 8.21 35.14 35.02
N ALA A 2 9.26 34.51 35.56
CA ALA A 2 10.33 33.92 34.75
C ALA A 2 9.79 32.74 33.92
N ARG A 3 10.26 32.61 32.68
CA ARG A 3 9.86 31.55 31.75
C ARG A 3 10.94 30.48 31.74
N ASP A 4 10.57 29.22 31.99
CA ASP A 4 11.47 28.09 32.02
C ASP A 4 11.82 27.60 30.61
N ASP A 5 12.53 28.45 29.85
CA ASP A 5 12.93 28.16 28.48
C ASP A 5 14.01 27.07 28.40
N PHE A 6 13.95 26.26 27.35
CA PHE A 6 14.93 25.19 27.14
C PHE A 6 16.35 25.76 27.00
N PRO A 7 17.36 25.19 27.69
CA PRO A 7 18.77 25.45 27.42
C PRO A 7 19.13 25.11 25.96
N GLY A 8 20.16 25.75 25.41
CA GLY A 8 20.59 25.51 24.02
C GLY A 8 20.91 24.04 23.72
N SER A 9 21.52 23.34 24.68
CA SER A 9 21.81 21.90 24.60
C SER A 9 20.54 21.04 24.49
N VAL A 10 19.48 21.38 25.21
CA VAL A 10 18.19 20.66 25.16
C VAL A 10 17.51 20.87 23.81
N ARG A 11 17.56 22.08 23.25
CA ARG A 11 17.01 22.37 21.91
C ARG A 11 17.70 21.54 20.83
N ASP A 12 19.03 21.46 20.92
CA ASP A 12 19.85 20.68 19.98
C ASP A 12 19.54 19.17 20.08
N ILE A 13 19.40 18.64 21.31
CA ILE A 13 18.98 17.25 21.54
C ILE A 13 17.61 16.99 20.90
N LEU A 14 16.60 17.84 21.19
CA LEU A 14 15.25 17.69 20.64
C LEU A 14 15.25 17.68 19.11
N ALA A 15 16.02 18.57 18.49
CA ALA A 15 16.13 18.66 17.04
C ALA A 15 16.78 17.41 16.43
N LYS A 16 17.91 16.96 17.00
CA LYS A 16 18.67 15.81 16.51
C LYS A 16 17.95 14.48 16.68
N ARG A 17 17.19 14.31 17.78
CA ARG A 17 16.41 13.09 18.05
C ARG A 17 15.38 12.75 16.98
N VAL A 18 14.90 13.75 16.25
CA VAL A 18 13.93 13.58 15.16
C VAL A 18 14.54 13.84 13.77
N GLY A 19 15.87 13.87 13.67
CA GLY A 19 16.58 14.10 12.41
C GLY A 19 16.32 15.48 11.80
N MET A 20 16.15 16.51 12.65
CA MET A 20 15.85 17.89 12.24
C MET A 20 14.59 18.00 11.37
N ARG A 21 13.54 17.23 11.69
CA ARG A 21 12.24 17.26 11.01
C ARG A 21 11.12 17.59 11.97
N CYS A 22 10.08 18.24 11.46
CA CYS A 22 8.90 18.57 12.26
C CYS A 22 8.22 17.29 12.78
N SER A 23 7.94 17.23 14.09
CA SER A 23 7.31 16.06 14.73
C SER A 23 5.82 15.91 14.43
N ASN A 24 5.16 16.93 13.86
CA ASN A 24 3.77 16.82 13.42
C ASN A 24 3.66 15.75 12.30
N PRO A 25 2.89 14.67 12.49
CA PRO A 25 2.77 13.56 11.55
C PRO A 25 2.35 13.96 10.14
N SER A 26 1.51 15.00 10.00
CA SER A 26 1.04 15.48 8.69
C SER A 26 1.98 16.47 8.03
N CYS A 27 3.02 16.96 8.73
CA CYS A 27 3.95 17.96 8.22
C CYS A 27 5.31 17.37 7.83
N GLN A 28 6.04 16.81 8.80
CA GLN A 28 7.33 16.12 8.62
C GLN A 28 8.44 16.86 7.83
N GLN A 29 8.27 18.15 7.56
CA GLN A 29 9.19 18.93 6.74
C GLN A 29 10.57 19.02 7.41
N PRO A 30 11.67 19.04 6.62
CA PRO A 30 12.98 19.42 7.13
C PRO A 30 12.91 20.80 7.77
N THR A 31 13.49 20.96 8.95
CA THR A 31 13.52 22.26 9.65
C THR A 31 14.84 22.99 9.45
N THR A 32 15.83 22.35 8.84
CA THR A 32 17.13 22.96 8.53
C THR A 32 17.54 22.70 7.10
N GLY A 33 18.25 23.67 6.51
CA GLY A 33 18.78 23.58 5.15
C GLY A 33 19.95 24.52 4.94
N PRO A 34 20.60 24.48 3.76
CA PRO A 34 21.72 25.36 3.44
C PRO A 34 21.24 26.81 3.28
N ARG A 35 22.05 27.77 3.74
CA ARG A 35 21.93 29.18 3.33
C ARG A 35 22.87 29.41 2.13
N SER A 36 22.65 30.49 1.37
CA SER A 36 23.50 30.87 0.23
C SER A 36 25.00 31.01 0.58
N THR A 37 25.32 31.33 1.84
CA THR A 37 26.68 31.33 2.39
C THR A 37 27.01 29.97 2.99
N SER A 38 28.13 29.37 2.59
CA SER A 38 28.54 28.01 3.01
C SER A 38 28.73 27.82 4.52
N SER A 39 28.98 28.89 5.28
CA SER A 39 29.17 28.85 6.73
C SER A 39 27.89 28.97 7.55
N ALA A 40 26.72 29.10 6.92
CA ALA A 40 25.45 29.33 7.61
C ALA A 40 24.33 28.39 7.16
N ILE A 41 23.37 28.20 8.05
CA ILE A 41 22.19 27.38 7.82
C ILE A 41 20.92 28.21 7.87
N ILE A 42 19.87 27.73 7.22
CA ILE A 42 18.50 28.13 7.46
C ILE A 42 17.96 27.20 8.56
N ASN A 43 17.28 27.77 9.57
CA ASN A 43 16.57 27.00 10.60
C ASN A 43 15.18 27.59 10.81
N ILE A 44 14.15 26.77 10.58
CA ILE A 44 12.74 27.08 10.83
C ILE A 44 12.14 26.22 11.95
N GLY A 45 12.97 25.43 12.63
CA GLY A 45 12.59 24.55 13.73
C GLY A 45 12.73 25.23 15.08
N VAL A 46 11.84 24.87 16.00
CA VAL A 46 11.80 25.35 17.37
C VAL A 46 11.51 24.20 18.33
N ALA A 47 12.08 24.29 19.53
CA ALA A 47 11.71 23.42 20.64
C ALA A 47 10.45 23.99 21.30
N ALA A 48 9.32 23.31 21.12
CA ALA A 48 8.06 23.67 21.75
C ALA A 48 7.87 22.87 23.04
N HIS A 49 7.31 23.51 24.06
CA HIS A 49 6.94 22.85 25.31
C HIS A 49 5.63 22.07 25.12
N ILE A 50 5.60 20.81 25.57
CA ILE A 50 4.38 20.00 25.60
C ILE A 50 3.45 20.54 26.71
N THR A 51 4.01 20.78 27.90
CA THR A 51 3.36 21.56 28.97
C THR A 51 4.11 22.86 29.19
N ALA A 52 3.40 23.99 29.29
CA ALA A 52 4.02 25.32 29.23
C ALA A 52 5.17 25.57 30.23
N ALA A 53 6.10 26.42 29.78
CA ALA A 53 7.26 26.90 30.53
C ALA A 53 6.94 27.85 31.70
N SER A 54 5.70 28.31 31.82
CA SER A 54 5.27 29.27 32.84
C SER A 54 3.79 29.14 33.12
N SER A 55 3.36 29.54 34.31
CA SER A 55 1.95 29.66 34.65
C SER A 55 1.24 30.60 33.67
N GLY A 56 0.05 30.19 33.21
CA GLY A 56 -0.74 30.90 32.21
C GLY A 56 -0.41 30.59 30.75
N GLY A 57 0.57 29.70 30.49
CA GLY A 57 0.79 29.16 29.13
C GLY A 57 -0.03 27.89 28.85
N PRO A 58 -0.08 27.46 27.57
CA PRO A 58 -0.85 26.30 27.18
C PRO A 58 -0.49 25.00 27.92
N ARG A 59 -1.49 24.25 28.37
CA ARG A 59 -1.31 22.95 29.07
C ARG A 59 -0.35 23.03 30.26
N TYR A 60 -0.29 24.16 30.97
CA TYR A 60 0.62 24.32 32.10
C TYR A 60 0.36 23.27 33.18
N ASN A 61 1.42 22.55 33.59
CA ASN A 61 1.37 21.61 34.69
C ASN A 61 2.13 22.17 35.91
N PHE A 62 1.38 22.51 36.96
CA PHE A 62 1.93 23.05 38.21
C PHE A 62 2.74 22.03 39.02
N GLN A 63 2.56 20.73 38.76
CA GLN A 63 3.27 19.66 39.45
C GLN A 63 4.72 19.49 38.96
N LEU A 64 5.05 20.04 37.78
CA LEU A 64 6.42 19.98 37.26
C LEU A 64 7.32 21.01 37.93
N SER A 65 8.52 20.59 38.31
CA SER A 65 9.60 21.48 38.70
C SER A 65 10.14 22.29 37.50
N PRO A 66 10.85 23.42 37.73
CA PRO A 66 11.52 24.15 36.65
C PRO A 66 12.48 23.28 35.83
N THR A 67 13.20 22.36 36.47
CA THR A 67 14.12 21.43 35.80
C THR A 67 13.38 20.43 34.92
N GLU A 68 12.21 19.95 35.33
CA GLU A 68 11.37 19.07 34.51
C GLU A 68 10.74 19.83 33.35
N ARG A 69 10.31 21.08 33.54
CA ARG A 69 9.78 21.92 32.45
C ARG A 69 10.83 22.20 31.36
N GLN A 70 12.10 22.34 31.76
CA GLN A 70 13.24 22.53 30.86
C GLN A 70 13.83 21.22 30.33
N SER A 71 13.29 20.07 30.72
CA SER A 71 13.80 18.77 30.27
C SER A 71 13.41 18.48 28.83
N ALA A 72 14.29 17.79 28.10
CA ALA A 72 13.96 17.24 26.79
C ALA A 72 12.70 16.36 26.85
N GLN A 73 12.35 15.76 28.00
CA GLN A 73 11.12 14.98 28.13
C GLN A 73 9.86 15.81 27.91
N ASN A 74 9.84 17.07 28.37
CA ASN A 74 8.73 18.01 28.19
C ASN A 74 8.79 18.80 26.85
N GLY A 75 9.77 18.51 25.99
CA GLY A 75 9.93 19.20 24.71
C GLY A 75 9.53 18.36 23.50
N ILE A 76 9.07 19.02 22.45
CA ILE A 76 8.86 18.45 21.11
C ILE A 76 9.46 19.39 20.06
N TRP A 77 10.09 18.83 19.02
CA TRP A 77 10.67 19.63 17.94
C TRP A 77 9.68 19.82 16.79
N LEU A 78 9.37 21.07 16.44
CA LEU A 78 8.37 21.43 15.42
C LEU A 78 8.90 22.54 14.51
N CYS A 79 8.36 22.69 13.31
CA CYS A 79 8.55 23.94 12.57
C CYS A 79 7.75 25.08 13.23
N GLN A 80 8.15 26.33 12.99
CA GLN A 80 7.50 27.51 13.56
C GLN A 80 5.96 27.52 13.38
N ASN A 81 5.48 27.13 12.19
CA ASN A 81 4.04 27.06 11.91
C ASN A 81 3.32 26.02 12.78
N CYS A 82 3.89 24.81 12.89
CA CYS A 82 3.29 23.75 13.71
C CYS A 82 3.38 24.06 15.20
N ALA A 83 4.46 24.69 15.66
CA ALA A 83 4.58 25.15 17.04
C ALA A 83 3.49 26.17 17.37
N LYS A 84 3.25 27.14 16.49
CA LYS A 84 2.18 28.12 16.68
C LYS A 84 0.79 27.49 16.64
N LEU A 85 0.57 26.50 15.77
CA LEU A 85 -0.68 25.76 15.67
C LEU A 85 -1.05 25.06 16.99
N ILE A 86 -0.11 24.31 17.59
CA ILE A 86 -0.40 23.54 18.80
C ILE A 86 -0.66 24.42 20.04
N ASP A 87 -0.12 25.63 20.06
CA ASP A 87 -0.32 26.58 21.16
C ASP A 87 -1.61 27.39 21.02
N ASN A 88 -2.15 27.50 19.81
CA ASN A 88 -3.40 28.23 19.57
C ASN A 88 -4.66 27.41 19.90
N ASP A 89 -4.56 26.07 19.98
CA ASP A 89 -5.69 25.19 20.31
C ASP A 89 -5.24 24.08 21.28
N GLU A 90 -5.12 24.43 22.55
CA GLU A 90 -4.63 23.50 23.58
C GLU A 90 -5.60 22.36 23.91
N LEU A 91 -6.89 22.54 23.61
CA LEU A 91 -7.92 21.53 23.83
C LEU A 91 -7.84 20.44 22.77
N PHE A 92 -7.59 20.80 21.51
CA PHE A 92 -7.38 19.83 20.45
C PHE A 92 -5.99 19.18 20.54
N PHE A 93 -4.95 19.98 20.77
CA PHE A 93 -3.57 19.50 20.87
C PHE A 93 -3.19 19.17 22.31
N THR A 94 -3.76 18.08 22.83
CA THR A 94 -3.53 17.65 24.22
C THR A 94 -2.10 17.17 24.48
N VAL A 95 -1.71 17.09 25.76
CA VAL A 95 -0.41 16.56 26.20
C VAL A 95 -0.18 15.13 25.66
N GLU A 96 -1.19 14.28 25.71
CA GLU A 96 -1.13 12.89 25.23
C GLU A 96 -0.92 12.85 23.71
N LEU A 97 -1.58 13.72 22.96
CA LEU A 97 -1.40 13.79 21.50
C LEU A 97 0.03 14.22 21.14
N LEU A 98 0.55 15.25 21.80
CA LEU A 98 1.91 15.74 21.54
C LEU A 98 2.98 14.72 21.95
N ASN A 99 2.77 13.97 23.03
CA ASN A 99 3.65 12.85 23.38
C ASN A 99 3.62 11.75 22.30
N ARG A 100 2.45 11.38 21.77
CA ARG A 100 2.36 10.43 20.65
C ARG A 100 3.07 10.93 19.39
N TRP A 101 2.97 12.22 19.09
CA TRP A 101 3.68 12.83 17.95
C TRP A 101 5.20 12.74 18.13
N LYS A 102 5.69 13.08 19.31
CA LYS A 102 7.10 12.97 19.68
C LYS A 102 7.61 11.53 19.54
N GLU A 103 6.94 10.57 20.16
CA GLU A 103 7.33 9.15 20.10
C GLU A 103 7.35 8.63 18.65
N SER A 104 6.33 8.98 17.86
CA SER A 104 6.25 8.62 16.45
C SER A 104 7.42 9.21 15.64
N ALA A 105 7.74 10.49 15.85
CA ALA A 105 8.82 11.18 15.15
C ALA A 105 10.20 10.60 15.50
N GLU A 106 10.46 10.34 16.78
CA GLU A 106 11.70 9.71 17.25
C GLU A 106 11.81 8.26 16.72
N GLY A 107 10.71 7.51 16.73
CA GLY A 107 10.66 6.16 16.15
C GLY A 107 10.95 6.16 14.65
N LYS A 108 10.40 7.12 13.89
CA LYS A 108 10.69 7.30 12.46
C LYS A 108 12.17 7.64 12.23
N ALA A 109 12.74 8.55 13.01
CA ALA A 109 14.14 8.92 12.91
C ALA A 109 15.07 7.72 13.22
N LEU A 110 14.77 6.96 14.27
CA LEU A 110 15.52 5.75 14.61
C LEU A 110 15.45 4.70 13.50
N LYS A 111 14.27 4.47 12.91
CA LYS A 111 14.11 3.57 11.75
C LYS A 111 14.96 4.04 10.57
N ALA A 112 14.98 5.34 10.28
CA ALA A 112 15.79 5.89 9.18
C ALA A 112 17.29 5.66 9.41
N VAL A 113 17.78 5.82 10.65
CA VAL A 113 19.19 5.58 11.02
C VAL A 113 19.56 4.10 10.95
N LYS A 114 18.65 3.20 11.34
CA LYS A 114 18.84 1.74 11.22
C LYS A 114 18.92 1.26 9.76
N GLY A 115 18.72 2.16 8.79
CA GLY A 115 18.64 1.83 7.37
C GLY A 115 17.23 1.35 6.99
N LYS A 116 16.91 1.40 5.70
CA LYS A 116 15.66 0.88 5.17
C LYS A 116 15.56 -0.60 5.55
N THR A 117 14.73 -0.95 6.55
CA THR A 117 13.90 -2.15 6.35
C THR A 117 13.21 -1.89 5.02
N GLN A 118 13.36 -2.82 4.07
CA GLN A 118 12.88 -2.71 2.69
C GLN A 118 11.61 -1.85 2.62
N MET A 119 11.53 -0.94 1.62
CA MET A 119 10.23 -0.37 1.22
C MET A 119 9.19 -1.48 1.38
N GLU A 120 8.19 -1.28 2.22
CA GLU A 120 6.98 -2.06 2.08
C GLU A 120 6.55 -1.81 0.64
N LEU A 121 6.87 -2.78 -0.24
CA LEU A 121 6.21 -2.91 -1.53
C LEU A 121 4.72 -2.70 -1.24
N PRO A 122 3.96 -1.99 -2.10
CA PRO A 122 2.52 -1.90 -1.92
C PRO A 122 2.04 -3.32 -1.61
N VAL A 123 1.56 -3.54 -0.39
CA VAL A 123 1.18 -4.87 0.06
C VAL A 123 -0.03 -5.21 -0.78
N THR A 124 0.19 -5.98 -1.84
CA THR A 124 -0.89 -6.45 -2.69
C THR A 124 -1.80 -7.29 -1.80
N PRO A 125 -3.08 -6.89 -1.60
CA PRO A 125 -3.97 -7.60 -0.69
C PRO A 125 -4.18 -9.07 -1.10
N ALA A 126 -3.97 -9.39 -2.39
CA ALA A 126 -3.99 -10.73 -2.92
C ALA A 126 -3.04 -10.86 -4.12
N ASN A 127 -2.68 -12.09 -4.44
CA ASN A 127 -2.09 -12.44 -5.73
C ASN A 127 -3.17 -13.04 -6.64
N ILE A 128 -3.03 -12.82 -7.95
CA ILE A 128 -3.78 -13.49 -9.00
C ILE A 128 -2.80 -14.26 -9.88
N GLU A 129 -3.14 -15.50 -10.23
CA GLU A 129 -2.26 -16.38 -10.98
C GLU A 129 -3.04 -17.20 -12.02
N LEU A 130 -2.49 -17.25 -13.23
CA LEU A 130 -2.96 -18.10 -14.33
C LEU A 130 -2.32 -19.48 -14.22
N PHE A 131 -3.16 -20.51 -14.14
CA PHE A 131 -2.75 -21.91 -14.18
C PHE A 131 -3.44 -22.62 -15.33
N HIS A 132 -2.78 -23.61 -15.91
CA HIS A 132 -3.41 -24.55 -16.83
C HIS A 132 -3.15 -25.99 -16.40
N ARG A 133 -4.08 -26.87 -16.76
CA ARG A 133 -3.89 -28.32 -16.66
C ARG A 133 -4.31 -29.02 -17.93
N LYS A 134 -3.60 -30.11 -18.26
CA LYS A 134 -3.94 -31.00 -19.36
C LYS A 134 -5.25 -31.72 -19.06
N VAL A 135 -6.15 -31.77 -20.05
CA VAL A 135 -7.39 -32.55 -19.98
C VAL A 135 -7.27 -33.77 -20.90
N SER A 136 -6.95 -33.55 -22.17
CA SER A 136 -6.76 -34.62 -23.17
C SER A 136 -5.73 -34.19 -24.20
N ILE A 137 -4.84 -35.10 -24.63
CA ILE A 137 -3.76 -34.79 -25.56
C ILE A 137 -3.73 -35.85 -26.65
N THR A 138 -3.94 -35.42 -27.89
CA THR A 138 -3.90 -36.27 -29.10
C THR A 138 -2.99 -35.64 -30.14
N LEU A 139 -2.65 -36.38 -31.20
CA LEU A 139 -1.81 -35.85 -32.29
C LEU A 139 -2.42 -34.66 -33.04
N GLU A 140 -3.74 -34.48 -33.00
CA GLU A 140 -4.45 -33.42 -33.75
C GLU A 140 -4.97 -32.29 -32.87
N ARG A 141 -5.18 -32.57 -31.57
CA ARG A 141 -5.88 -31.69 -30.63
C ARG A 141 -5.40 -31.90 -29.21
N HIS A 142 -5.09 -30.80 -28.55
CA HIS A 142 -4.76 -30.74 -27.14
C HIS A 142 -5.84 -29.93 -26.41
N ASP A 143 -6.53 -30.54 -25.46
CA ASP A 143 -7.53 -29.92 -24.61
C ASP A 143 -6.93 -29.61 -23.24
N TYR A 144 -7.20 -28.40 -22.76
CA TYR A 144 -6.70 -27.87 -21.50
C TYR A 144 -7.84 -27.21 -20.72
N LEU A 145 -7.65 -27.12 -19.41
CA LEU A 145 -8.46 -26.28 -18.53
C LEU A 145 -7.59 -25.16 -17.98
N LEU A 146 -8.02 -23.92 -18.22
CA LEU A 146 -7.44 -22.73 -17.61
C LEU A 146 -8.12 -22.47 -16.28
N GLU A 147 -7.34 -22.16 -15.25
CA GLU A 147 -7.80 -21.84 -13.91
C GLU A 147 -7.18 -20.50 -13.49
N VAL A 148 -8.02 -19.53 -13.12
CA VAL A 148 -7.59 -18.28 -12.49
C VAL A 148 -7.67 -18.47 -10.99
N ARG A 149 -6.54 -18.36 -10.30
CA ARG A 149 -6.43 -18.54 -8.86
C ARG A 149 -6.14 -17.23 -8.16
N LEU A 150 -6.81 -17.00 -7.05
CA LEU A 150 -6.54 -15.92 -6.11
C LEU A 150 -5.92 -16.47 -4.83
N ILE A 151 -4.95 -15.77 -4.28
CA ILE A 151 -4.38 -16.07 -2.96
C ILE A 151 -4.42 -14.80 -2.13
N ASN A 152 -5.25 -14.76 -1.09
CA ASN A 152 -5.32 -13.61 -0.19
C ASN A 152 -4.02 -13.51 0.63
N LYS A 153 -3.30 -12.40 0.50
CA LYS A 153 -2.04 -12.12 1.22
C LYS A 153 -2.23 -11.16 2.39
N SER A 154 -3.44 -10.66 2.58
CA SER A 154 -3.78 -9.77 3.68
C SER A 154 -4.01 -10.54 4.99
N LYS A 155 -4.14 -9.81 6.10
CA LYS A 155 -4.43 -10.38 7.44
C LYS A 155 -5.94 -10.56 7.70
N VAL A 156 -6.78 -10.13 6.77
CA VAL A 156 -8.25 -10.13 6.90
C VAL A 156 -8.87 -10.84 5.70
N VAL A 157 -10.16 -11.16 5.77
CA VAL A 157 -10.90 -11.67 4.61
C VAL A 157 -10.80 -10.67 3.46
N LEU A 158 -10.62 -11.17 2.23
CA LEU A 158 -10.57 -10.32 1.05
C LEU A 158 -11.93 -9.65 0.86
N GLY A 159 -11.93 -8.31 0.81
CA GLY A 159 -13.15 -7.51 0.64
C GLY A 159 -13.82 -7.68 -0.72
N GLN A 160 -14.76 -6.78 -1.04
CA GLN A 160 -15.43 -6.77 -2.34
C GLN A 160 -14.43 -6.65 -3.48
N HIS A 161 -14.53 -7.60 -4.42
CA HIS A 161 -13.63 -7.70 -5.55
C HIS A 161 -14.33 -8.28 -6.77
N TYR A 162 -13.74 -8.09 -7.94
CA TYR A 162 -14.11 -8.84 -9.13
C TYR A 162 -12.86 -9.18 -9.95
N VAL A 163 -12.97 -10.24 -10.73
CA VAL A 163 -11.90 -10.73 -11.60
C VAL A 163 -12.39 -10.73 -13.03
N GLU A 164 -11.54 -10.23 -13.93
CA GLU A 164 -11.72 -10.35 -15.37
C GLU A 164 -10.67 -11.29 -15.95
N LEU A 165 -11.10 -12.16 -16.85
CA LEU A 165 -10.21 -12.97 -17.69
C LEU A 165 -10.45 -12.57 -19.15
N VAL A 166 -9.36 -12.34 -19.87
CA VAL A 166 -9.34 -12.03 -21.29
C VAL A 166 -8.45 -13.04 -21.98
N MET A 167 -8.96 -13.71 -23.02
CA MET A 167 -8.19 -14.68 -23.78
C MET A 167 -8.67 -14.76 -25.24
N PRO A 168 -7.88 -15.35 -26.15
CA PRO A 168 -8.27 -15.44 -27.55
C PRO A 168 -9.52 -16.30 -27.76
N SER A 169 -10.52 -15.80 -28.50
CA SER A 169 -11.75 -16.54 -28.78
C SER A 169 -11.51 -17.79 -29.62
N ARG A 170 -10.47 -17.80 -30.46
CA ARG A 170 -10.19 -18.89 -31.41
C ARG A 170 -9.84 -20.23 -30.75
N VAL A 171 -9.39 -20.22 -29.49
CA VAL A 171 -9.08 -21.45 -28.73
C VAL A 171 -10.26 -21.97 -27.92
N LEU A 172 -11.43 -21.33 -28.04
CA LEU A 172 -12.61 -21.63 -27.24
C LEU A 172 -13.69 -22.29 -28.10
N LYS A 173 -14.45 -23.18 -27.48
CA LYS A 173 -15.64 -23.79 -28.08
C LYS A 173 -16.87 -23.15 -27.47
N ASN A 174 -17.66 -22.47 -28.30
CA ASN A 174 -18.93 -21.83 -27.91
C ASN A 174 -18.82 -21.00 -26.61
N PRO A 175 -17.89 -20.03 -26.53
CA PRO A 175 -17.65 -19.28 -25.29
C PRO A 175 -18.90 -18.53 -24.79
N GLU A 176 -19.83 -18.20 -25.67
CA GLU A 176 -21.13 -17.60 -25.34
C GLU A 176 -22.01 -18.45 -24.43
N CYS A 177 -21.80 -19.77 -24.37
CA CYS A 177 -22.51 -20.66 -23.45
C CYS A 177 -21.90 -20.65 -22.04
N HIS A 178 -20.74 -20.03 -21.84
CA HIS A 178 -20.08 -20.02 -20.54
C HIS A 178 -20.71 -18.98 -19.61
N ARG A 179 -21.10 -19.40 -18.40
CA ARG A 179 -21.81 -18.55 -17.42
C ARG A 179 -21.16 -17.19 -17.15
N LEU A 180 -19.82 -17.13 -17.18
CA LEU A 180 -19.06 -15.92 -16.89
C LEU A 180 -18.77 -15.04 -18.12
N TYR A 181 -19.16 -15.48 -19.32
CA TYR A 181 -18.84 -14.79 -20.57
C TYR A 181 -19.57 -13.45 -20.70
N ILE A 182 -18.88 -12.43 -21.21
CA ILE A 182 -19.41 -11.08 -21.39
C ILE A 182 -19.51 -10.81 -22.89
N SER A 183 -20.72 -10.96 -23.46
CA SER A 183 -20.99 -10.77 -24.89
C SER A 183 -20.57 -9.39 -25.38
N ASP A 184 -20.95 -8.35 -24.65
CA ASP A 184 -20.84 -6.95 -25.12
C ASP A 184 -19.39 -6.46 -25.21
N ARG A 185 -18.47 -7.15 -24.53
CA ARG A 185 -17.04 -6.85 -24.58
C ARG A 185 -16.25 -7.82 -25.44
N SER A 186 -16.84 -8.94 -25.81
CA SER A 186 -16.18 -9.99 -26.58
C SER A 186 -16.30 -9.76 -28.08
N THR A 187 -15.27 -10.17 -28.81
CA THR A 187 -15.22 -10.12 -30.27
C THR A 187 -14.92 -11.50 -30.83
N ARG A 188 -14.80 -11.60 -32.17
CA ARG A 188 -14.37 -12.84 -32.83
C ARG A 188 -12.95 -13.24 -32.47
N GLU A 189 -12.13 -12.29 -32.03
CA GLU A 189 -10.72 -12.45 -31.70
C GLU A 189 -10.51 -12.63 -30.19
N THR A 190 -11.31 -11.98 -29.35
CA THR A 190 -11.07 -11.92 -27.91
C THR A 190 -12.34 -12.21 -27.11
N ALA A 191 -12.24 -13.10 -26.13
CA ALA A 191 -13.31 -13.46 -25.21
C ALA A 191 -13.05 -12.85 -23.83
N PHE A 192 -14.08 -12.25 -23.25
CA PHE A 192 -14.08 -11.69 -21.91
C PHE A 192 -14.92 -12.54 -20.97
N PHE A 193 -14.39 -12.79 -19.78
CA PHE A 193 -15.10 -13.45 -18.68
C PHE A 193 -15.00 -12.58 -17.43
N ARG A 194 -16.06 -12.52 -16.63
CA ARG A 194 -16.05 -11.77 -15.37
C ARG A 194 -16.77 -12.54 -14.27
N VAL A 195 -16.18 -12.55 -13.08
CA VAL A 195 -16.82 -13.00 -11.84
C VAL A 195 -16.64 -11.92 -10.77
N ALA A 196 -17.70 -11.60 -10.04
CA ALA A 196 -17.66 -10.69 -8.89
C ALA A 196 -17.90 -11.49 -7.61
N SER A 197 -17.22 -11.12 -6.52
CA SER A 197 -17.47 -11.70 -5.20
C SER A 197 -18.88 -11.35 -4.75
N GLN A 198 -19.70 -12.34 -4.41
CA GLN A 198 -21.01 -12.10 -3.81
C GLN A 198 -20.86 -12.23 -2.29
N SER A 199 -21.14 -11.14 -1.56
CA SER A 199 -20.94 -11.06 -0.11
C SER A 199 -21.79 -12.04 0.70
N ASP A 200 -22.85 -12.57 0.09
CA ASP A 200 -23.91 -13.31 0.79
C ASP A 200 -23.70 -14.84 0.74
N TYR A 201 -22.71 -15.31 -0.03
CA TYR A 201 -22.41 -16.74 -0.18
C TYR A 201 -21.09 -17.10 0.51
N PRO A 202 -21.10 -18.01 1.51
CA PRO A 202 -19.90 -18.42 2.23
C PRO A 202 -18.81 -19.01 1.33
N GLU A 203 -19.20 -19.69 0.24
CA GLU A 203 -18.24 -20.21 -0.74
C GLU A 203 -17.45 -19.10 -1.44
N ASP A 204 -17.92 -17.85 -1.45
CA ASP A 204 -17.30 -16.71 -2.11
C ASP A 204 -16.19 -16.03 -1.31
N VAL A 205 -16.12 -16.31 -0.01
CA VAL A 205 -15.14 -15.77 0.93
C VAL A 205 -13.73 -16.29 0.63
N ILE A 206 -12.73 -15.41 0.66
CA ILE A 206 -11.31 -15.77 0.51
C ILE A 206 -10.56 -15.40 1.79
N TYR A 207 -10.24 -16.39 2.61
CA TYR A 207 -9.51 -16.22 3.86
C TYR A 207 -8.01 -16.00 3.62
N PRO A 208 -7.31 -15.33 4.55
CA PRO A 208 -5.86 -15.16 4.50
C PRO A 208 -5.11 -16.47 4.23
N GLY A 209 -4.26 -16.47 3.21
CA GLY A 209 -3.40 -17.60 2.85
C GLY A 209 -4.05 -18.64 1.93
N ASP A 210 -5.38 -18.70 1.86
CA ASP A 210 -6.07 -19.75 1.10
C ASP A 210 -6.05 -19.47 -0.41
N PRO A 211 -5.63 -20.45 -1.23
CA PRO A 211 -5.79 -20.37 -2.67
C PRO A 211 -7.23 -20.70 -3.07
N LYS A 212 -7.79 -19.90 -3.98
CA LYS A 212 -9.15 -20.12 -4.50
C LYS A 212 -9.19 -19.98 -6.01
N VAL A 213 -9.76 -20.98 -6.68
CA VAL A 213 -10.07 -20.91 -8.12
C VAL A 213 -11.36 -20.11 -8.30
N VAL A 214 -11.30 -19.03 -9.07
CA VAL A 214 -12.45 -18.12 -9.27
C VAL A 214 -13.00 -18.15 -10.69
N ILE A 215 -12.18 -18.51 -11.68
CA ILE A 215 -12.61 -18.72 -13.08
C ILE A 215 -11.98 -20.02 -13.57
N THR A 216 -12.78 -20.83 -14.25
CA THR A 216 -12.32 -22.01 -14.99
C THR A 216 -12.84 -21.92 -16.42
N VAL A 217 -11.98 -22.15 -17.42
CA VAL A 217 -12.37 -22.10 -18.85
C VAL A 217 -11.66 -23.23 -19.60
N ASN A 218 -12.44 -24.05 -20.31
CA ASN A 218 -11.88 -25.06 -21.22
C ASN A 218 -11.42 -24.39 -22.52
N TYR A 219 -10.24 -24.76 -23.00
CA TYR A 219 -9.71 -24.31 -24.28
C TYR A 219 -8.94 -25.43 -24.96
N PHE A 220 -8.68 -25.26 -26.25
CA PHE A 220 -8.00 -26.27 -27.05
C PHE A 220 -7.00 -25.65 -28.01
N ILE A 221 -5.98 -26.43 -28.34
CA ILE A 221 -4.99 -26.15 -29.38
C ILE A 221 -5.03 -27.28 -30.38
N THR A 222 -5.39 -26.97 -31.62
CA THR A 222 -5.39 -27.91 -32.75
C THR A 222 -4.14 -27.75 -33.59
N ASN A 223 -3.85 -28.73 -34.44
CA ASN A 223 -2.70 -28.67 -35.36
C ASN A 223 -2.73 -27.45 -36.28
N ASP A 224 -3.89 -26.99 -36.75
CA ASP A 224 -3.97 -25.77 -37.55
C ASP A 224 -3.58 -24.52 -36.73
N ILE A 225 -3.97 -24.46 -35.46
CA ILE A 225 -3.60 -23.36 -34.55
C ILE A 225 -2.08 -23.38 -34.33
N TYR A 226 -1.51 -24.56 -34.07
CA TYR A 226 -0.08 -24.75 -33.84
C TYR A 226 0.76 -24.45 -35.09
N MET A 227 0.36 -24.97 -36.24
CA MET A 227 1.09 -24.84 -37.52
C MET A 227 0.83 -23.51 -38.21
N SER A 228 -0.26 -22.81 -37.88
CA SER A 228 -0.43 -21.44 -38.34
C SER A 228 0.69 -20.61 -37.73
N ARG A 229 1.59 -20.07 -38.58
CA ARG A 229 2.63 -19.10 -38.20
C ARG A 229 2.05 -17.75 -37.71
N GLY A 230 0.78 -17.73 -37.33
CA GLY A 230 0.07 -16.57 -36.83
C GLY A 230 0.42 -16.32 -35.38
N THR A 231 0.48 -15.04 -35.03
CA THR A 231 0.80 -14.49 -33.71
C THR A 231 -0.12 -14.95 -32.57
N LEU A 232 -1.05 -15.89 -32.79
CA LEU A 232 -2.04 -16.33 -31.80
C LEU A 232 -1.38 -16.92 -30.55
N LEU A 233 -0.32 -17.72 -30.69
CA LEU A 233 0.41 -18.26 -29.55
C LEU A 233 1.15 -17.18 -28.73
N ASP A 234 1.44 -16.03 -29.35
CA ASP A 234 2.02 -14.87 -28.67
C ASP A 234 0.96 -13.92 -28.09
N THR A 235 -0.33 -14.11 -28.42
CA THR A 235 -1.39 -13.27 -27.87
C THR A 235 -1.50 -13.48 -26.35
N PRO A 236 -1.69 -12.39 -25.59
CA PRO A 236 -1.77 -12.47 -24.14
C PRO A 236 -3.10 -13.08 -23.70
N VAL A 237 -3.00 -13.96 -22.71
CA VAL A 237 -4.08 -14.32 -21.79
C VAL A 237 -3.86 -13.52 -20.52
N LYS A 238 -4.87 -12.76 -20.11
CA LYS A 238 -4.76 -11.77 -19.04
C LYS A 238 -5.85 -12.02 -18.00
N ALA A 239 -5.45 -12.17 -16.75
CA ALA A 239 -6.35 -12.17 -15.61
C ALA A 239 -6.08 -10.92 -14.75
N THR A 240 -7.12 -10.12 -14.50
CA THR A 240 -7.01 -8.88 -13.71
C THR A 240 -7.98 -8.92 -12.54
N LEU A 241 -7.45 -8.73 -11.33
CA LEU A 241 -8.16 -8.60 -10.07
C LEU A 241 -8.35 -7.12 -9.72
N TYR A 242 -9.59 -6.76 -9.42
CA TYR A 242 -9.98 -5.44 -8.96
C TYR A 242 -10.51 -5.53 -7.54
N ILE A 243 -9.88 -4.82 -6.61
CA ILE A 243 -10.27 -4.75 -5.19
C ILE A 243 -10.54 -3.29 -4.86
N GLN A 244 -11.63 -3.03 -4.14
CA GLN A 244 -12.01 -1.68 -3.76
C GLN A 244 -10.88 -0.96 -2.99
N GLY A 245 -10.45 0.20 -3.48
CA GLY A 245 -9.40 1.02 -2.84
C GLY A 245 -7.96 0.60 -3.15
N HIS A 246 -7.74 -0.38 -4.03
CA HIS A 246 -6.42 -0.82 -4.46
C HIS A 246 -6.27 -0.74 -5.99
N ASP A 247 -5.03 -0.57 -6.45
CA ASP A 247 -4.72 -0.65 -7.88
C ASP A 247 -4.99 -2.06 -8.44
N PRO A 248 -5.40 -2.20 -9.71
CA PRO A 248 -5.64 -3.50 -10.32
C PRO A 248 -4.38 -4.38 -10.33
N ILE A 249 -4.55 -5.65 -9.99
CA ILE A 249 -3.48 -6.64 -9.94
C ILE A 249 -3.65 -7.57 -11.14
N THR A 250 -2.61 -7.78 -11.94
CA THR A 250 -2.71 -8.55 -13.20
C THR A 250 -1.67 -9.65 -13.26
N ASP A 251 -2.08 -10.84 -13.70
CA ASP A 251 -1.19 -11.86 -14.30
C ASP A 251 -1.49 -11.93 -15.79
N GLU A 252 -0.45 -11.80 -16.61
CA GLU A 252 -0.55 -11.77 -18.07
C GLU A 252 0.53 -12.66 -18.65
N ARG A 253 0.12 -13.64 -19.46
CA ARG A 253 1.04 -14.60 -20.07
C ARG A 253 0.66 -14.83 -21.53
N PRO A 254 1.63 -15.03 -22.43
CA PRO A 254 1.32 -15.43 -23.78
C PRO A 254 0.70 -16.83 -23.78
N LEU A 255 -0.23 -17.09 -24.70
CA LEU A 255 -0.93 -18.38 -24.80
C LEU A 255 0.03 -19.58 -24.91
N LYS A 256 1.20 -19.40 -25.54
CA LYS A 256 2.24 -20.44 -25.63
C LYS A 256 2.79 -20.92 -24.29
N GLU A 257 2.72 -20.12 -23.23
CA GLU A 257 3.14 -20.53 -21.87
C GLU A 257 2.03 -21.28 -21.12
N LEU A 258 0.79 -21.19 -21.63
CA LEU A 258 -0.39 -21.86 -21.08
C LEU A 258 -0.71 -23.10 -21.90
N GLN A 259 0.30 -23.86 -22.27
CA GLN A 259 0.16 -25.15 -22.93
C GLN A 259 1.46 -25.92 -22.71
N ASN A 260 1.44 -27.23 -22.93
CA ASN A 260 2.67 -28.02 -22.90
C ASN A 260 2.85 -28.71 -24.25
N PHE A 261 3.88 -28.28 -24.98
CA PHE A 261 4.42 -28.83 -26.22
C PHE A 261 5.95 -28.84 -26.08
#